data_AF-A0A090R149-F1
#
_entry.id   AF-A0A090R149-F1
#
_cell.length_a   1.000
_cell.length_b   1.000
_cell.length_c   1.000
_cell.angle_alpha   90.00
_cell.angle_beta   90.00
_cell.angle_gamma   90.00
#
_symmetry.space_group_name_H-M   'P 1'
#
loop_
_entity.id
_entity.type
_entity.pdbx_description
1 polymer ?
#
loop_
_entity_poly.entity_id
_entity_poly.type
_entity_poly.pdbx_seq_one_letter_code
_entity_poly.pdbx_strand_id
1 'polypeptide(L)'
;MQNGQVSDVKIGGKALNPAETYRFTVPSFNAAGGDGYPKLSDHPGYVNTGFVDAEVLKEYLEANSPIDVNAFAPRGEITYR
;
A
#
# COMPACT_ATOMS: atom_id res chain seq x y z
N MET A 1 -8.26 -13.70 7.46
CA MET A 1 -8.75 -13.12 8.73
C MET A 1 -9.36 -14.26 9.53
N GLN A 2 -9.04 -14.44 10.81
CA GLN A 2 -9.85 -15.28 11.71
C GLN A 2 -10.05 -14.46 12.98
N ASN A 3 -11.30 -14.26 13.41
CA ASN A 3 -11.63 -13.42 14.57
C ASN A 3 -11.09 -11.97 14.49
N GLY A 4 -11.04 -11.38 13.30
CA GLY A 4 -10.52 -10.01 13.08
C GLY A 4 -9.00 -9.89 13.12
N GLN A 5 -8.26 -10.99 13.19
CA GLN A 5 -6.80 -11.00 13.18
C GLN A 5 -6.24 -11.38 11.80
N VAL A 6 -5.11 -10.78 11.45
CA VAL A 6 -4.30 -11.11 10.28
C VAL A 6 -3.21 -12.11 10.68
N SER A 7 -2.93 -13.09 9.83
CA SER A 7 -1.91 -14.14 10.02
C SER A 7 -1.12 -14.35 8.73
N ASP A 8 0.07 -14.96 8.81
CA ASP A 8 0.99 -15.20 7.67
C ASP A 8 1.30 -13.91 6.86
N VAL A 9 1.56 -12.82 7.58
CA VAL A 9 1.86 -11.52 6.95
C VAL A 9 3.23 -11.57 6.28
N LYS A 10 3.26 -11.27 4.98
CA LYS A 10 4.48 -11.19 4.16
C LYS A 10 4.57 -9.85 3.43
N ILE A 11 5.77 -9.27 3.38
CA ILE A 11 6.09 -8.06 2.61
C ILE A 11 7.19 -8.44 1.62
N GLY A 12 6.95 -8.23 0.32
CA GLY A 12 7.89 -8.63 -0.74
C GLY A 12 8.22 -10.14 -0.72
N GLY A 13 7.26 -10.97 -0.35
CA GLY A 13 7.42 -12.44 -0.23
C GLY A 13 8.15 -12.92 1.03
N LYS A 14 8.66 -12.02 1.87
CA LYS A 14 9.33 -12.36 3.15
C LYS A 14 8.38 -12.16 4.33
N ALA A 15 8.50 -12.99 5.36
CA ALA A 15 7.72 -12.82 6.58
C ALA A 15 7.99 -11.44 7.21
N LEU A 16 6.94 -10.80 7.74
CA LEU A 16 7.06 -9.54 8.46
C LEU A 16 8.04 -9.69 9.63
N ASN A 17 9.04 -8.81 9.69
CA ASN A 17 10.00 -8.74 10.78
C ASN A 17 9.76 -7.48 11.62
N PRO A 18 9.34 -7.60 12.90
CA PRO A 18 9.06 -6.44 13.76
C PRO A 18 10.28 -5.55 14.04
N ALA A 19 11.49 -6.03 13.79
CA ALA A 19 12.73 -5.26 13.98
C ALA A 19 13.14 -4.46 12.74
N GLU A 20 12.44 -4.61 11.61
CA GLU A 20 12.74 -3.90 10.37
C GLU A 20 11.85 -2.65 10.16
N THR A 21 12.36 -1.72 9.36
CA THR A 21 11.62 -0.54 8.93
C THR A 21 11.05 -0.76 7.53
N TYR A 22 9.75 -0.56 7.39
CA TYR A 22 9.04 -0.66 6.12
C TYR A 22 8.59 0.71 5.63
N ARG A 23 8.61 0.90 4.30
CA ARG A 23 8.00 2.04 3.63
C ARG A 23 6.85 1.53 2.77
N PHE A 24 5.71 2.18 2.88
CA PHE A 24 4.54 1.93 2.06
C PHE A 24 3.91 3.28 1.68
N THR A 25 3.00 3.25 0.72
CA THR A 25 2.27 4.43 0.25
C THR A 25 0.79 4.25 0.52
N VAL A 26 0.13 5.36 0.87
CA VAL A 26 -1.33 5.48 0.97
C VAL A 26 -1.72 6.89 0.53
N PRO A 27 -2.92 7.10 -0.04
CA PRO A 27 -3.42 8.44 -0.31
C PRO A 27 -3.47 9.30 0.95
N SER A 28 -3.27 10.61 0.79
CA SER A 28 -3.26 11.57 1.91
C SER A 28 -4.58 11.57 2.70
N PHE A 29 -5.71 11.32 2.05
CA PHE A 29 -7.02 11.14 2.68
C PHE A 29 -7.01 10.00 3.71
N ASN A 30 -6.53 8.80 3.33
CA ASN A 30 -6.46 7.66 4.25
C ASN A 30 -5.41 7.89 5.35
N ALA A 31 -4.27 8.50 5.02
CA ALA A 31 -3.25 8.84 6.01
C ALA A 31 -3.75 9.83 7.08
N ALA A 32 -4.69 10.71 6.74
CA ALA A 32 -5.34 11.63 7.67
C ALA A 32 -6.48 10.99 8.50
N GLY A 33 -6.78 9.70 8.27
CA GLY A 33 -7.84 8.96 8.96
C GLY A 33 -9.17 8.87 8.21
N GLY A 34 -9.20 9.23 6.92
CA GLY A 34 -10.34 9.00 6.05
C GLY A 34 -10.79 7.53 6.06
N ASP A 35 -12.09 7.29 5.93
CA ASP A 35 -12.74 5.97 6.00
C ASP A 35 -12.46 5.16 7.29
N GLY A 36 -12.02 5.82 8.36
CA GLY A 36 -11.71 5.15 9.63
C GLY A 36 -10.34 4.45 9.65
N TYR A 37 -9.46 4.76 8.71
CA TYR A 37 -8.08 4.29 8.76
C TYR A 37 -7.35 4.87 9.99
N PRO A 38 -6.36 4.14 10.55
CA PRO A 38 -5.48 4.71 11.57
C PRO A 38 -4.80 5.98 11.06
N LYS A 39 -4.82 7.04 11.86
CA LYS A 39 -4.18 8.31 11.49
C LYS A 39 -2.66 8.14 11.47
N LEU A 40 -2.06 8.33 10.29
CA LEU A 40 -0.61 8.22 10.05
C LEU A 40 0.06 9.58 9.92
N SER A 41 -0.68 10.66 9.66
CA SER A 41 -0.11 12.00 9.43
C SER A 41 0.70 12.56 10.61
N ASP A 42 0.49 12.01 11.80
CA ASP A 42 1.18 12.41 13.04
C ASP A 42 2.38 11.49 13.35
N HIS A 43 2.59 10.43 12.55
CA HIS A 43 3.71 9.49 12.72
C HIS A 43 5.04 10.16 12.30
N PRO A 44 6.15 10.00 13.05
CA PRO A 44 7.41 10.69 12.75
C PRO A 44 8.03 10.31 11.39
N GLY A 45 7.70 9.13 10.87
CA GLY A 45 8.12 8.69 9.53
C GLY A 45 7.21 9.13 8.39
N TYR A 46 6.14 9.90 8.66
CA TYR A 46 5.19 10.33 7.64
C TYR A 46 5.78 11.41 6.73
N VAL A 47 5.57 11.24 5.43
CA VAL A 47 5.95 12.22 4.41
C VAL A 47 4.77 12.40 3.46
N ASN A 48 4.24 13.62 3.39
CA ASN A 48 3.34 14.00 2.31
C ASN A 48 4.17 14.35 1.07
N THR A 49 4.04 13.56 0.00
CA THR A 49 4.81 13.77 -1.23
C THR A 49 4.37 15.02 -2.01
N GLY A 50 3.14 15.50 -1.77
CA GLY A 50 2.53 16.60 -2.53
C GLY A 50 2.10 16.22 -3.95
N PHE A 51 2.31 14.96 -4.36
CA PHE A 51 1.93 14.50 -5.70
C PHE A 51 0.44 14.19 -5.77
N VAL A 52 -0.17 14.60 -6.88
CA VAL A 52 -1.57 14.28 -7.21
C VAL A 52 -1.62 12.84 -7.72
N ASP A 53 -2.55 12.06 -7.18
CA ASP A 53 -2.74 10.64 -7.50
C ASP A 53 -2.95 10.38 -9.00
N ALA A 54 -3.80 11.19 -9.65
CA ALA A 54 -4.05 11.10 -11.08
C ALA A 54 -2.80 11.37 -11.93
N GLU A 55 -1.97 12.35 -11.55
CA GLU A 55 -0.74 12.66 -12.27
C GLU A 55 0.30 11.56 -12.11
N VAL A 56 0.49 11.03 -10.90
CA VAL A 56 1.41 9.90 -10.66
C VAL A 56 1.01 8.66 -11.44
N LEU A 57 -0.29 8.35 -11.49
CA LEU A 57 -0.78 7.21 -12.27
C LEU A 57 -0.54 7.44 -13.77
N LYS A 58 -0.89 8.61 -14.29
CA LYS A 58 -0.66 8.97 -15.69
C LYS A 58 0.82 8.85 -16.07
N GLU A 59 1.72 9.47 -15.30
CA GLU A 59 3.16 9.41 -15.53
C GLU A 59 3.68 7.97 -15.56
N TYR A 60 3.20 7.12 -14.64
CA TYR A 60 3.54 5.69 -14.63
C TYR A 60 3.06 4.98 -15.90
N LEU A 61 1.83 5.22 -16.33
CA LEU A 61 1.27 4.61 -17.53
C LEU A 61 2.04 5.06 -18.79
N GLU A 62 2.37 6.34 -18.91
CA GLU A 62 3.15 6.89 -20.03
C GLU A 62 4.55 6.28 -20.10
N ALA A 63 5.24 6.15 -18.96
CA ALA A 63 6.60 5.62 -18.88
C ALA A 63 6.70 4.10 -19.12
N ASN A 64 5.62 3.34 -18.91
CA ASN A 64 5.61 1.88 -18.99
C ASN A 64 4.73 1.33 -20.12
N SER A 65 4.30 2.19 -21.06
CA SER A 65 3.43 1.79 -22.16
C SER A 65 4.18 1.01 -23.27
N PRO A 66 3.61 -0.06 -23.83
CA PRO A 66 2.35 -0.70 -23.43
C PRO A 66 2.52 -1.53 -22.16
N ILE A 67 1.55 -1.42 -21.24
CA ILE A 67 1.55 -2.18 -20.00
C ILE A 67 1.02 -3.61 -20.23
N ASP A 68 1.75 -4.59 -19.73
CA ASP A 68 1.22 -5.95 -19.54
C ASP A 68 0.37 -6.00 -18.27
N VAL A 69 -0.96 -6.02 -18.45
CA VAL A 69 -1.92 -6.08 -17.34
C VAL A 69 -1.81 -7.37 -16.53
N ASN A 70 -1.30 -8.47 -17.12
CA ASN A 70 -1.16 -9.75 -16.42
C ASN A 70 -0.08 -9.69 -15.33
N ALA A 71 0.87 -8.75 -15.43
CA ALA A 71 1.87 -8.50 -14.39
C ALA A 71 1.24 -7.97 -13.09
N PHE A 72 0.04 -7.37 -13.15
CA PHE A 72 -0.67 -6.77 -12.01
C PHE A 72 -1.87 -7.61 -11.54
N ALA A 73 -2.11 -8.77 -12.16
CA ALA A 73 -3.22 -9.64 -11.79
C ALA A 73 -2.98 -10.24 -10.38
N PRO A 74 -3.94 -10.10 -9.43
CA PRO A 74 -3.81 -10.70 -8.10
C PRO A 74 -3.87 -12.23 -8.19
N ARG A 75 -3.10 -12.90 -7.33
CA ARG A 75 -2.97 -14.37 -7.29
C ARG A 75 -3.47 -14.98 -5.98
N GLY A 76 -4.29 -14.24 -5.23
CA GLY A 76 -4.85 -14.69 -3.95
C GLY A 76 -3.93 -14.41 -2.76
N GLU A 77 -3.11 -13.37 -2.86
CA GLU A 77 -2.18 -12.93 -1.81
C GLU A 77 -2.91 -12.55 -0.51
N ILE A 78 -4.16 -12.10 -0.59
CA ILE A 78 -5.01 -11.73 0.55
C ILE A 78 -6.29 -12.57 0.51
N THR A 79 -6.61 -13.24 1.61
CA THR A 79 -7.84 -14.04 1.75
C THR A 79 -8.61 -13.69 3.03
N TYR A 80 -9.93 -13.59 2.89
CA TYR A 80 -10.87 -13.41 3.99
C TYR A 80 -11.49 -14.77 4.30
N ARG A 81 -11.63 -15.10 5.59
CA ARG A 81 -12.20 -16.34 6.10
C ARG A 81 -13.05 -16.03 7.31
#